data_AF-A0A925RPF2-F1
#
_entry.id   AF-A0A925RPF2-F1
#
_cell.length_a   1.000
_cell.length_b   1.000
_cell.length_c   1.000
_cell.angle_alpha   90.00
_cell.angle_beta   90.00
_cell.angle_gamma   90.00
#
_symmetry.space_group_name_H-M   'P 1'
#
loop_
_entity.id
_entity.type
_entity.pdbx_description
1 polymer ?
#
loop_
_entity_poly.entity_id
_entity_poly.type
_entity_poly.pdbx_seq_one_letter_code
_entity_poly.pdbx_strand_id
1 'polypeptide(L)'
;MWPGKAAGTLIVCILVTGVAFARAEVPRPENVNGAGIGNPELRVRRPVAVIDLTNDQAVRDVANKLLERLAVHAELAPPAISDAAALVDKLPPDDELRITQAQRKRQSAEQNLAQRNFREAAIDAVEGQELLLRVTPGAAIALYADLALALGQSRLGEQKEAEAREAFALTHRLDPSRTLDELHYLPEVVQSFEAAKKVNPGIGTIAVRGAGRVWIDGDEVGSAPGEFKIPLGRHVVWLTGLLRDTAGKEVMVTQHRPGDATIMDGPLTRPQKVVRFRIALSQAQDAAVRASAIAELASFVNVHEAVLLSAVNGRIVWQTWRDREPGFLMPRELGREGPNEIFKQLLPVQEVEAPLQAVVLPVDSPRWYRRRSVQLGVAASVVAVVVGGYLLATLGPDSQPWNSDIGGPQTNGEPR
;
A
#
# COMPACT_ATOMS: atom_id res chain seq x y z
N MET A 1 17.58 -76.76 6.69
CA MET A 1 16.44 -77.49 7.27
C MET A 1 15.50 -76.47 7.91
N TRP A 2 14.26 -76.50 7.44
CA TRP A 2 13.05 -75.77 7.84
C TRP A 2 12.96 -74.23 7.79
N PRO A 3 11.81 -73.69 7.33
CA PRO A 3 11.62 -72.29 6.97
C PRO A 3 10.73 -71.53 7.95
N GLY A 4 10.90 -70.21 8.07
CA GLY A 4 9.97 -69.32 8.78
C GLY A 4 9.42 -68.27 7.82
N LYS A 5 8.35 -68.59 7.10
CA LYS A 5 7.54 -67.61 6.35
C LYS A 5 6.61 -66.91 7.35
N ALA A 6 6.78 -65.61 7.56
CA ALA A 6 5.74 -64.77 8.15
C ALA A 6 4.97 -64.09 7.01
N ALA A 7 3.68 -64.42 6.93
CA ALA A 7 2.73 -63.84 6.00
C ALA A 7 2.39 -62.41 6.44
N GLY A 8 2.79 -61.42 5.63
CA GLY A 8 2.34 -60.05 5.74
C GLY A 8 1.03 -59.88 4.99
N THR A 9 -0.08 -59.88 5.73
CA THR A 9 -1.42 -59.56 5.22
C THR A 9 -1.45 -58.11 4.74
N LEU A 10 -1.57 -57.92 3.43
CA LEU A 10 -1.68 -56.60 2.80
C LEU A 10 -3.16 -56.23 2.74
N ILE A 11 -3.61 -55.41 3.68
CA ILE A 11 -4.96 -54.83 3.68
C ILE A 11 -4.95 -53.65 2.70
N VAL A 12 -5.47 -53.90 1.49
CA VAL A 12 -5.76 -52.84 0.51
C VAL A 12 -7.15 -52.28 0.84
N CYS A 13 -7.19 -51.14 1.55
CA CYS A 13 -8.41 -50.35 1.67
C CYS A 13 -8.63 -49.55 0.38
N ILE A 14 -9.48 -50.06 -0.50
CA ILE A 14 -10.02 -49.31 -1.64
C ILE A 14 -11.10 -48.38 -1.09
N LEU A 15 -10.77 -47.11 -0.87
CA LEU A 15 -11.72 -46.04 -0.62
C LEU A 15 -12.29 -45.58 -1.98
N VAL A 16 -13.44 -46.14 -2.35
CA VAL A 16 -14.28 -45.61 -3.43
C VAL A 16 -15.11 -44.45 -2.85
N THR A 17 -14.58 -43.24 -2.93
CA THR A 17 -15.37 -42.03 -2.69
C THR A 17 -16.20 -41.73 -3.95
N GLY A 18 -17.44 -42.24 -3.95
CA GLY A 18 -18.47 -41.81 -4.89
C GLY A 18 -18.84 -40.36 -4.64
N VAL A 19 -18.20 -39.43 -5.37
CA VAL A 19 -18.66 -38.05 -5.44
C VAL A 19 -19.88 -38.02 -6.35
N ALA A 20 -21.06 -37.92 -5.74
CA ALA A 20 -22.29 -37.60 -6.47
C ALA A 20 -22.15 -36.17 -7.03
N PHE A 21 -21.87 -36.06 -8.32
CA PHE A 21 -22.04 -34.81 -9.05
C PHE A 21 -23.54 -34.51 -9.12
N ALA A 22 -24.04 -33.73 -8.16
CA ALA A 22 -25.30 -33.02 -8.32
C ALA A 22 -25.12 -32.07 -9.51
N ARG A 23 -25.68 -32.46 -10.65
CA ARG A 23 -25.78 -31.65 -11.86
C ARG A 23 -26.72 -30.50 -11.54
N ALA A 24 -26.16 -29.36 -11.11
CA ALA A 24 -26.90 -28.12 -10.99
C ALA A 24 -27.46 -27.78 -12.37
N GLU A 25 -28.78 -27.89 -12.49
CA GLU A 25 -29.55 -27.45 -13.64
C GLU A 25 -29.31 -25.95 -13.79
N VAL A 26 -28.60 -25.57 -14.86
CA VAL A 26 -28.39 -24.17 -15.21
C VAL A 26 -29.76 -23.60 -15.59
N PRO A 27 -30.29 -22.59 -14.87
CA PRO A 27 -31.56 -22.00 -15.23
C PRO A 27 -31.46 -21.39 -16.63
N ARG A 28 -32.41 -21.77 -17.48
CA ARG A 28 -32.60 -21.20 -18.82
C ARG A 28 -32.69 -19.68 -18.71
N PRO A 29 -31.99 -18.89 -19.55
CA PRO A 29 -32.23 -17.46 -19.63
C PRO A 29 -33.64 -17.23 -20.16
N GLU A 30 -34.53 -16.81 -19.26
CA GLU A 30 -35.85 -16.32 -19.58
C GLU A 30 -35.67 -14.98 -20.32
N ASN A 31 -36.00 -14.98 -21.62
CA ASN A 31 -36.01 -13.77 -22.44
C ASN A 31 -37.16 -12.86 -21.98
N VAL A 32 -36.88 -12.03 -20.98
CA VAL A 32 -37.77 -10.93 -20.57
C VAL A 32 -37.47 -9.73 -21.46
N ASN A 33 -38.03 -9.75 -22.68
CA ASN A 33 -38.24 -8.53 -23.46
C ASN A 33 -39.44 -7.79 -22.89
N GLY A 34 -39.23 -7.09 -21.77
CA GLY A 34 -40.17 -6.18 -21.13
C GLY A 34 -39.68 -4.75 -21.25
N ALA A 35 -40.41 -3.92 -21.98
CA ALA A 35 -40.11 -2.53 -22.22
C ALA A 35 -40.15 -1.67 -20.94
N GLY A 36 -39.13 -0.82 -20.78
CA GLY A 36 -39.32 0.58 -20.38
C GLY A 36 -39.79 0.88 -18.95
N ILE A 37 -38.99 0.53 -17.95
CA ILE A 37 -38.85 1.33 -16.72
C ILE A 37 -37.36 1.61 -16.62
N GLY A 38 -36.96 2.88 -16.63
CA GLY A 38 -35.57 3.31 -16.72
C GLY A 38 -34.68 2.53 -15.77
N ASN A 39 -33.86 1.65 -16.33
CA ASN A 39 -32.86 0.90 -15.58
C ASN A 39 -31.99 1.97 -14.93
N PRO A 40 -32.01 2.16 -13.59
CA PRO A 40 -31.03 3.02 -12.96
C PRO A 40 -29.71 2.40 -13.36
N GLU A 41 -28.96 3.06 -14.23
CA GLU A 41 -27.60 2.65 -14.56
C GLU A 41 -26.96 2.35 -13.21
N LEU A 42 -26.63 1.07 -12.98
CA LEU A 42 -25.94 0.63 -11.78
C LEU A 42 -24.60 1.35 -11.83
N ARG A 43 -24.57 2.57 -11.29
CA ARG A 43 -23.38 3.41 -11.25
C ARG A 43 -22.37 2.58 -10.50
N VAL A 44 -21.40 2.06 -11.24
CA VAL A 44 -20.35 1.21 -10.70
C VAL A 44 -19.63 2.05 -9.65
N ARG A 45 -19.82 1.67 -8.38
CA ARG A 45 -19.22 2.40 -7.25
C ARG A 45 -17.72 2.28 -7.36
N ARG A 46 -17.02 3.41 -7.24
CA ARG A 46 -15.56 3.46 -7.36
C ARG A 46 -14.92 2.88 -6.10
N PRO A 47 -14.04 1.87 -6.21
CA PRO A 47 -13.43 1.28 -5.03
C PRO A 47 -12.34 2.20 -4.47
N VAL A 48 -12.36 2.44 -3.16
CA VAL A 48 -11.40 3.27 -2.42
C VAL A 48 -10.78 2.45 -1.30
N ALA A 49 -9.45 2.30 -1.30
CA ALA A 49 -8.74 1.64 -0.23
C ALA A 49 -8.57 2.55 1.00
N VAL A 50 -8.74 1.99 2.20
CA VAL A 50 -8.39 2.66 3.46
C VAL A 50 -7.26 1.85 4.08
N ILE A 51 -6.12 2.49 4.33
CA ILE A 51 -4.85 1.82 4.64
C ILE A 51 -4.30 2.35 5.97
N ASP A 52 -4.15 1.49 6.97
CA ASP A 52 -3.45 1.82 8.23
C ASP A 52 -1.95 1.53 8.10
N LEU A 53 -1.11 2.55 8.25
CA LEU A 53 0.35 2.43 8.14
C LEU A 53 1.06 2.21 9.48
N THR A 54 0.38 2.34 10.62
CA THR A 54 1.01 2.42 11.96
C THR A 54 0.59 1.34 12.94
N ASN A 55 -0.41 0.52 12.61
CA ASN A 55 -1.01 -0.50 13.50
C ASN A 55 -1.58 0.06 14.82
N ASP A 56 -1.75 1.38 14.92
CA ASP A 56 -2.28 2.04 16.11
C ASP A 56 -3.79 1.77 16.24
N GLN A 57 -4.26 1.50 17.47
CA GLN A 57 -5.67 1.15 17.68
C GLN A 57 -6.62 2.30 17.32
N ALA A 58 -6.25 3.55 17.63
CA ALA A 58 -7.08 4.71 17.30
C ALA A 58 -7.13 4.94 15.78
N VAL A 59 -6.02 4.68 15.07
CA VAL A 59 -5.99 4.73 13.59
C VAL A 59 -6.90 3.64 13.00
N ARG A 60 -6.85 2.41 13.54
CA ARG A 60 -7.72 1.31 13.11
C ARG A 60 -9.20 1.63 13.32
N ASP A 61 -9.55 2.23 14.46
CA ASP A 61 -10.94 2.61 14.75
C ASP A 61 -11.46 3.66 13.74
N VAL A 62 -10.61 4.61 13.32
CA VAL A 62 -10.92 5.56 12.25
C VAL A 62 -11.06 4.85 10.91
N ALA A 63 -10.15 3.94 10.59
CA ALA A 63 -10.17 3.17 9.35
C ALA A 63 -11.44 2.33 9.21
N ASN A 64 -11.86 1.63 10.27
CA ASN A 64 -13.09 0.85 10.31
C ASN A 64 -14.33 1.73 10.12
N LYS A 65 -14.40 2.89 10.77
CA LYS A 65 -15.47 3.87 10.55
C LYS A 65 -15.52 4.35 9.11
N LEU A 66 -14.37 4.57 8.46
CA LEU A 66 -14.31 4.93 7.04
C LEU A 66 -14.82 3.79 6.15
N LEU A 67 -14.44 2.54 6.43
CA LEU A 67 -14.92 1.37 5.68
C LEU A 67 -16.44 1.17 5.81
N GLU A 68 -17.00 1.33 7.01
CA GLU A 68 -18.45 1.30 7.25
C GLU A 68 -19.19 2.38 6.44
N ARG A 69 -18.64 3.60 6.42
CA ARG A 69 -19.20 4.72 5.64
C ARG A 69 -19.05 4.49 4.15
N LEU A 70 -17.91 3.98 3.69
CA LEU A 70 -17.70 3.58 2.31
C LEU A 70 -18.71 2.51 1.90
N ALA A 71 -19.06 1.54 2.76
CA ALA A 71 -20.01 0.47 2.44
C ALA A 71 -21.41 1.00 2.08
N VAL A 72 -21.86 2.10 2.70
CA VAL A 72 -23.16 2.75 2.43
C VAL A 72 -23.10 3.95 1.48
N HIS A 73 -21.91 4.34 1.01
CA HIS A 73 -21.74 5.52 0.15
C HIS A 73 -22.33 5.30 -1.26
N ALA A 74 -22.97 6.33 -1.83
CA ALA A 74 -23.66 6.21 -3.13
C ALA A 74 -22.70 5.98 -4.31
N GLU A 75 -21.52 6.60 -4.29
CA GLU A 75 -20.57 6.58 -5.43
C GLU A 75 -19.27 5.81 -5.17
N LEU A 76 -18.97 5.53 -3.90
CA LEU A 76 -17.70 4.97 -3.48
C LEU A 76 -17.98 3.63 -2.82
N ALA A 77 -17.07 2.68 -2.90
CA ALA A 77 -17.18 1.38 -2.27
C ALA A 77 -15.84 1.00 -1.60
N PRO A 78 -15.87 0.18 -0.53
CA PRO A 78 -14.65 -0.44 -0.05
C PRO A 78 -14.15 -1.48 -1.07
N PRO A 79 -12.87 -1.88 -1.01
CA PRO A 79 -12.37 -3.00 -1.81
C PRO A 79 -13.02 -4.32 -1.34
N ALA A 80 -12.64 -5.44 -1.95
CA ALA A 80 -13.10 -6.77 -1.53
C ALA A 80 -12.89 -6.97 0.00
N ILE A 81 -13.85 -7.60 0.67
CA ILE A 81 -13.89 -7.70 2.16
C ILE A 81 -12.57 -8.24 2.73
N SER A 82 -11.99 -9.27 2.10
CA SER A 82 -10.71 -9.85 2.52
C SER A 82 -9.54 -8.87 2.43
N ASP A 83 -9.54 -8.01 1.42
CA ASP A 83 -8.49 -7.04 1.17
C ASP A 83 -8.68 -5.82 2.08
N ALA A 84 -9.93 -5.36 2.27
CA ALA A 84 -10.27 -4.28 3.19
C ALA A 84 -9.84 -4.60 4.63
N ALA A 85 -10.11 -5.83 5.09
CA ALA A 85 -9.63 -6.32 6.37
C ALA A 85 -8.09 -6.31 6.44
N ALA A 86 -7.42 -6.87 5.43
CA ALA A 86 -5.95 -6.92 5.40
C ALA A 86 -5.25 -5.54 5.34
N LEU A 87 -5.92 -4.51 4.84
CA LEU A 87 -5.43 -3.12 4.79
C LEU A 87 -5.51 -2.40 6.14
N VAL A 88 -6.37 -2.85 7.05
CA VAL A 88 -6.72 -2.15 8.30
C VAL A 88 -6.40 -2.96 9.56
N ASP A 89 -6.54 -4.29 9.49
CA ASP A 89 -6.27 -5.18 10.62
C ASP A 89 -4.85 -5.01 11.13
N LYS A 90 -4.63 -5.33 12.40
CA LYS A 90 -3.28 -5.35 12.96
C LYS A 90 -2.42 -6.23 12.06
N LEU A 91 -1.32 -5.70 11.52
CA LEU A 91 -0.30 -6.53 10.85
C LEU A 91 0.02 -7.67 11.83
N PRO A 92 -0.33 -8.94 11.53
CA PRO A 92 0.23 -10.01 12.32
C PRO A 92 1.72 -9.92 12.06
N PRO A 93 2.57 -9.73 13.09
CA PRO A 93 3.96 -10.03 12.91
C PRO A 93 4.01 -11.53 12.64
N ASP A 94 4.12 -11.91 11.36
CA ASP A 94 4.20 -13.30 10.90
C ASP A 94 5.26 -14.10 11.70
N ASP A 95 6.19 -13.37 12.30
CA ASP A 95 7.31 -13.86 13.07
C ASP A 95 7.06 -13.92 14.60
N GLU A 96 6.25 -13.05 15.22
CA GLU A 96 6.20 -12.89 16.70
C GLU A 96 5.73 -14.15 17.41
N LEU A 97 4.70 -14.82 16.89
CA LEU A 97 4.21 -16.07 17.46
C LEU A 97 5.31 -17.13 17.45
N ARG A 98 6.03 -17.26 16.33
CA ARG A 98 7.10 -18.25 16.16
C ARG A 98 8.32 -17.89 17.02
N ILE A 99 8.69 -16.62 17.09
CA ILE A 99 9.73 -16.11 17.98
C ILE A 99 9.37 -16.40 19.43
N THR A 100 8.14 -16.12 19.86
CA THR A 100 7.68 -16.38 21.23
C THR A 100 7.72 -17.88 21.55
N GLN A 101 7.30 -18.73 20.63
CA GLN A 101 7.38 -20.18 20.78
C GLN A 101 8.83 -20.67 20.82
N ALA A 102 9.70 -20.16 19.95
CA ALA A 102 11.12 -20.49 19.93
C ALA A 102 11.85 -20.01 21.21
N GLN A 103 11.46 -18.87 21.78
CA GLN A 103 11.97 -18.38 23.07
C GLN A 103 11.58 -19.32 24.21
N ARG A 104 10.32 -19.81 24.24
CA ARG A 104 9.89 -20.82 25.21
C ARG A 104 10.69 -22.11 25.06
N LYS A 105 10.97 -22.52 23.83
CA LYS A 105 11.81 -23.69 23.53
C LYS A 105 13.26 -23.49 23.99
N ARG A 106 13.84 -22.30 23.78
CA ARG A 106 15.16 -21.95 24.33
C ARG A 106 15.18 -22.05 25.85
N GLN A 107 14.21 -21.44 26.54
CA GLN A 107 14.11 -21.49 27.99
C GLN A 107 13.95 -22.94 28.51
N SER A 108 13.16 -23.76 27.84
CA SER A 108 13.00 -25.18 28.16
C SER A 108 14.32 -25.95 27.98
N ALA A 109 15.04 -25.71 26.88
CA ALA A 109 16.36 -26.30 26.64
C ALA A 109 17.37 -25.92 27.73
N GLU A 110 17.41 -24.64 28.13
CA GLU A 110 18.27 -24.14 29.23
C GLU A 110 17.93 -24.83 30.57
N GLN A 111 16.64 -24.99 30.89
CA GLN A 111 16.19 -25.69 32.09
C GLN A 111 16.61 -27.17 32.08
N ASN A 112 16.44 -27.84 30.93
CA ASN A 112 16.83 -29.23 30.76
C ASN A 112 18.36 -29.42 30.85
N LEU A 113 19.15 -28.48 30.33
CA LEU A 113 20.61 -28.47 30.49
C LEU A 113 21.02 -28.35 31.97
N ALA A 114 20.38 -27.45 32.73
CA ALA A 114 20.65 -27.28 34.16
C ALA A 114 20.34 -28.56 34.97
N GLN A 115 19.37 -29.35 34.52
CA GLN A 115 18.99 -30.64 35.12
C GLN A 115 19.79 -31.83 34.57
N ARG A 116 20.72 -31.61 33.63
CA ARG A 116 21.47 -32.66 32.91
C ARG A 116 20.59 -33.60 32.07
N ASN A 117 19.39 -33.15 31.69
CA ASN A 117 18.49 -33.83 30.74
C ASN A 117 18.90 -33.48 29.31
N PHE A 118 20.08 -33.96 28.89
CA PHE A 118 20.71 -33.52 27.64
C PHE A 118 19.88 -33.82 26.39
N ARG A 119 19.16 -34.95 26.39
CA ARG A 119 18.35 -35.38 25.25
C ARG A 119 17.14 -34.46 25.05
N GLU A 120 16.43 -34.16 26.11
CA GLU A 120 15.27 -33.28 26.13
C GLU A 120 15.69 -31.85 25.75
N ALA A 121 16.84 -31.38 26.26
CA ALA A 121 17.41 -30.10 25.85
C ALA A 121 17.71 -30.05 24.34
N ALA A 122 18.26 -31.13 23.76
CA ALA A 122 18.51 -31.20 22.33
C ALA A 122 17.21 -31.16 21.50
N ILE A 123 16.16 -31.85 21.96
CA ILE A 123 14.84 -31.85 21.31
C ILE A 123 14.27 -30.43 21.31
N ASP A 124 14.21 -29.77 22.47
CA ASP A 124 13.70 -28.41 22.57
C ASP A 124 14.51 -27.42 21.73
N ALA A 125 15.84 -27.55 21.71
CA ALA A 125 16.71 -26.72 20.89
C ALA A 125 16.40 -26.86 19.39
N VAL A 126 16.24 -28.09 18.90
CA VAL A 126 15.91 -28.37 17.49
C VAL A 126 14.52 -27.87 17.13
N GLU A 127 13.51 -28.13 17.96
CA GLU A 127 12.15 -27.64 17.73
C GLU A 127 12.10 -26.10 17.71
N GLY A 128 12.89 -25.44 18.56
CA GLY A 128 13.09 -24.00 18.52
C GLY A 128 13.70 -23.53 17.20
N GLN A 129 14.73 -24.22 16.70
CA GLN A 129 15.38 -23.91 15.42
C GLN A 129 14.40 -24.06 14.25
N GLU A 130 13.61 -25.14 14.22
CA GLU A 130 12.61 -25.39 13.18
C GLU A 130 11.54 -24.29 13.09
N LEU A 131 11.10 -23.75 14.24
CA LEU A 131 10.19 -22.61 14.28
C LEU A 131 10.79 -21.36 13.61
N LEU A 132 12.09 -21.13 13.82
CA LEU A 132 12.81 -19.96 13.28
C LEU A 132 13.16 -20.08 11.80
N LEU A 133 13.07 -21.28 11.21
CA LEU A 133 13.17 -21.42 9.75
C LEU A 133 12.02 -20.73 9.00
N ARG A 134 10.93 -20.35 9.70
CA ARG A 134 9.80 -19.60 9.10
C ARG A 134 9.74 -18.14 9.56
N VAL A 135 10.83 -17.64 10.14
CA VAL A 135 10.96 -16.28 10.65
C VAL A 135 11.94 -15.51 9.77
N THR A 136 11.74 -14.21 9.58
CA THR A 136 12.69 -13.39 8.82
C THR A 136 14.11 -13.44 9.43
N PRO A 137 15.18 -13.57 8.63
CA PRO A 137 16.53 -13.78 9.13
C PRO A 137 16.95 -12.77 10.20
N GLY A 138 16.71 -11.46 9.96
CA GLY A 138 17.08 -10.40 10.91
C GLY A 138 16.48 -10.56 12.31
N ALA A 139 15.30 -11.17 12.43
CA ALA A 139 14.67 -11.45 13.73
C ALA A 139 15.03 -12.84 14.28
N ALA A 140 15.44 -13.78 13.43
CA ALA A 140 15.73 -15.17 13.79
C ALA A 140 17.16 -15.38 14.30
N ILE A 141 18.17 -14.75 13.68
CA ILE A 141 19.61 -15.11 13.81
C ILE A 141 20.08 -15.22 15.27
N ALA A 142 19.83 -14.19 16.09
CA ALA A 142 20.31 -14.17 17.47
C ALA A 142 19.72 -15.32 18.30
N LEU A 143 18.41 -15.57 18.18
CA LEU A 143 17.74 -16.65 18.90
C LEU A 143 18.14 -18.03 18.34
N TYR A 144 18.40 -18.13 17.03
CA TYR A 144 18.91 -19.33 16.39
C TYR A 144 20.30 -19.69 16.91
N ALA A 145 21.18 -18.69 17.09
CA ALA A 145 22.51 -18.86 17.65
C ALA A 145 22.46 -19.37 19.10
N ASP A 146 21.54 -18.84 19.92
CA ASP A 146 21.31 -19.32 21.29
C ASP A 146 20.85 -20.79 21.30
N LEU A 147 19.90 -21.16 20.45
CA LEU A 147 19.41 -22.52 20.35
C LEU A 147 20.48 -23.48 19.81
N ALA A 148 21.32 -23.03 18.86
CA ALA A 148 22.47 -23.79 18.39
C ALA A 148 23.50 -24.01 19.50
N LEU A 149 23.72 -23.03 20.37
CA LEU A 149 24.61 -23.14 21.52
C LEU A 149 24.07 -24.16 22.53
N ALA A 150 22.78 -24.10 22.83
CA ALA A 150 22.11 -25.07 23.69
C ALA A 150 22.23 -26.50 23.11
N LEU A 151 21.99 -26.66 21.80
CA LEU A 151 22.15 -27.93 21.10
C LEU A 151 23.59 -28.46 21.20
N GLY A 152 24.60 -27.60 21.04
CA GLY A 152 26.00 -27.99 21.19
C GLY A 152 26.33 -28.50 22.59
N GLN A 153 25.85 -27.83 23.64
CA GLN A 153 26.00 -28.27 25.02
C GLN A 153 25.30 -29.60 25.28
N SER A 154 24.07 -29.76 24.78
CA SER A 154 23.31 -31.01 24.89
C SER A 154 24.06 -32.17 24.23
N ARG A 155 24.55 -31.99 23.00
CA ARG A 155 25.29 -33.03 22.28
C ARG A 155 26.61 -33.39 22.96
N LEU A 156 27.29 -32.42 23.55
CA LEU A 156 28.49 -32.69 24.34
C LEU A 156 28.16 -33.55 25.57
N GLY A 157 27.10 -33.22 26.30
CA GLY A 157 26.61 -34.01 27.44
C GLY A 157 26.16 -35.43 27.07
N GLU A 158 25.65 -35.63 25.85
CA GLU A 158 25.35 -36.95 25.28
C GLU A 158 26.58 -37.72 24.75
N GLN A 159 27.80 -37.19 24.93
CA GLN A 159 29.06 -37.73 24.38
C GLN A 159 29.09 -37.80 22.84
N LYS A 160 28.34 -36.93 22.16
CA LYS A 160 28.31 -36.78 20.70
C LYS A 160 29.17 -35.61 20.26
N GLU A 161 30.49 -35.73 20.46
CA GLU A 161 31.45 -34.63 20.25
C GLU A 161 31.42 -34.04 18.83
N ALA A 162 31.22 -34.87 17.80
CA ALA A 162 31.17 -34.40 16.42
C ALA A 162 29.96 -33.49 16.18
N GLU A 163 28.77 -33.90 16.63
CA GLU A 163 27.54 -33.10 16.51
C GLU A 163 27.62 -31.83 17.37
N ALA A 164 28.24 -31.92 18.55
CA ALA A 164 28.47 -30.76 19.42
C ALA A 164 29.36 -29.71 18.73
N ARG A 165 30.46 -30.16 18.11
CA ARG A 165 31.39 -29.29 17.37
C ARG A 165 30.71 -28.58 16.20
N GLU A 166 29.85 -29.29 15.45
CA GLU A 166 29.08 -28.71 14.34
C GLU A 166 28.11 -27.63 14.83
N ALA A 167 27.41 -27.88 15.94
CA ALA A 167 26.48 -26.92 16.53
C ALA A 167 27.21 -25.68 17.07
N PHE A 168 28.35 -25.85 17.77
CA PHE A 168 29.19 -24.73 18.21
C PHE A 168 29.77 -23.93 17.05
N ALA A 169 30.20 -24.60 15.97
CA ALA A 169 30.67 -23.92 14.76
C ALA A 169 29.55 -23.14 14.06
N LEU A 170 28.30 -23.60 14.15
CA LEU A 170 27.14 -22.83 13.69
C LEU A 170 26.89 -21.60 14.58
N THR A 171 26.96 -21.74 15.91
CA THR A 171 26.85 -20.60 16.82
C THR A 171 27.88 -19.51 16.51
N HIS A 172 29.15 -19.86 16.28
CA HIS A 172 30.20 -18.87 15.92
C HIS A 172 29.93 -18.16 14.59
N ARG A 173 29.25 -18.80 13.63
CA ARG A 173 28.90 -18.15 12.36
C ARG A 173 27.75 -17.17 12.52
N LEU A 174 26.74 -17.56 13.30
CA LEU A 174 25.56 -16.72 13.54
C LEU A 174 25.81 -15.58 14.53
N ASP A 175 26.72 -15.78 15.49
CA ASP A 175 27.16 -14.77 16.45
C ASP A 175 28.69 -14.80 16.62
N PRO A 176 29.44 -14.19 15.69
CA PRO A 176 30.92 -14.20 15.73
C PRO A 176 31.53 -13.49 16.93
N SER A 177 30.74 -12.67 17.63
CA SER A 177 31.17 -11.92 18.81
C SER A 177 31.05 -12.71 20.11
N ARG A 178 30.42 -13.89 20.06
CA ARG A 178 30.11 -14.68 21.25
C ARG A 178 31.36 -15.26 21.90
N THR A 179 31.43 -15.09 23.22
CA THR A 179 32.42 -15.72 24.10
C THR A 179 31.69 -16.40 25.25
N LEU A 180 32.20 -17.56 25.71
CA LEU A 180 31.68 -18.23 26.89
C LEU A 180 32.56 -17.94 28.10
N ASP A 181 31.94 -17.68 29.24
CA ASP A 181 32.60 -17.40 30.52
C ASP A 181 32.66 -18.66 31.40
N GLU A 182 33.83 -18.91 32.00
CA GLU A 182 34.06 -20.06 32.88
C GLU A 182 33.22 -20.04 34.16
N LEU A 183 32.70 -18.88 34.58
CA LEU A 183 31.80 -18.79 35.73
C LEU A 183 30.39 -19.36 35.43
N HIS A 184 29.98 -19.32 34.17
CA HIS A 184 28.62 -19.68 33.74
C HIS A 184 28.56 -21.02 32.99
N TYR A 185 29.69 -21.48 32.45
CA TYR A 185 29.79 -22.67 31.63
C TYR A 185 30.88 -23.61 32.17
N LEU A 186 30.67 -24.91 32.00
CA LEU A 186 31.69 -25.91 32.36
C LEU A 186 32.96 -25.72 31.51
N PRO A 187 34.16 -25.94 32.06
CA PRO A 187 35.41 -25.80 31.30
C PRO A 187 35.45 -26.61 30.01
N GLU A 188 34.87 -27.82 30.01
CA GLU A 188 34.76 -28.70 28.84
C GLU A 188 33.92 -28.07 27.71
N VAL A 189 32.85 -27.35 28.06
CA VAL A 189 32.00 -26.63 27.10
C VAL A 189 32.78 -25.46 26.50
N VAL A 190 33.44 -24.65 27.35
CA VAL A 190 34.26 -23.51 26.91
C VAL A 190 35.36 -23.98 25.96
N GLN A 191 36.10 -25.03 26.34
CA GLN A 191 37.16 -25.60 25.52
C GLN A 191 36.64 -26.12 24.18
N SER A 192 35.52 -26.84 24.18
CA SER A 192 34.90 -27.39 22.96
C SER A 192 34.36 -26.30 22.04
N PHE A 193 33.76 -25.25 22.61
CA PHE A 193 33.26 -24.10 21.87
C PHE A 193 34.38 -23.31 21.20
N GLU A 194 35.48 -23.03 21.92
CA GLU A 194 36.65 -22.35 21.36
C GLU A 194 37.38 -23.23 20.34
N ALA A 195 37.42 -24.55 20.53
CA ALA A 195 37.97 -25.47 19.55
C ALA A 195 37.17 -25.47 18.24
N ALA A 196 35.84 -25.33 18.32
CA ALA A 196 34.96 -25.27 17.15
C ALA A 196 35.19 -24.02 16.28
N LYS A 197 35.73 -22.93 16.85
CA LYS A 197 36.12 -21.72 16.10
C LYS A 197 37.24 -21.96 15.10
N LYS A 198 38.13 -22.93 15.37
CA LYS A 198 39.35 -23.20 14.60
C LYS A 198 39.16 -24.16 13.42
N VAL A 199 37.92 -24.53 13.09
CA VAL A 199 37.66 -25.49 12.02
C VAL A 199 37.98 -24.83 10.68
N ASN A 200 39.03 -25.34 10.02
CA ASN A 200 39.52 -24.88 8.72
C ASN A 200 38.57 -25.40 7.63
N PRO A 201 37.65 -24.59 7.13
CA PRO A 201 36.60 -25.12 6.31
C PRO A 201 37.13 -25.14 4.89
N GLY A 202 37.19 -26.32 4.28
CA GLY A 202 37.16 -26.36 2.84
C GLY A 202 36.02 -25.49 2.30
N ILE A 203 36.04 -25.18 1.01
CA ILE A 203 34.93 -24.48 0.38
C ILE A 203 34.08 -25.54 -0.32
N GLY A 204 32.80 -25.59 0.04
CA GLY A 204 31.79 -26.36 -0.66
C GLY A 204 30.86 -25.44 -1.47
N THR A 205 29.74 -25.99 -1.93
CA THR A 205 28.73 -25.22 -2.66
C THR A 205 27.34 -25.61 -2.17
N ILE A 206 26.46 -24.63 -1.97
CA ILE A 206 25.03 -24.85 -1.77
C ILE A 206 24.30 -24.48 -3.05
N ALA A 207 23.52 -25.41 -3.58
CA ALA A 207 22.51 -25.13 -4.60
C ALA A 207 21.19 -24.75 -3.90
N VAL A 208 20.71 -23.53 -4.13
CA VAL A 208 19.44 -23.04 -3.59
C VAL A 208 18.40 -23.00 -4.70
N ARG A 209 17.31 -23.73 -4.50
CA ARG A 209 16.16 -23.75 -5.42
C ARG A 209 14.98 -23.01 -4.78
N GLY A 210 14.23 -22.29 -5.61
CA GLY A 210 13.12 -21.43 -5.21
C GLY A 210 13.25 -20.04 -5.85
N ALA A 211 12.51 -19.06 -5.35
CA ALA A 211 12.61 -17.68 -5.80
C ALA A 211 12.57 -16.70 -4.63
N GLY A 212 13.40 -15.66 -4.71
CA GLY A 212 13.52 -14.65 -3.66
C GLY A 212 14.97 -14.33 -3.34
N ARG A 213 15.20 -13.60 -2.25
CA ARG A 213 16.52 -13.30 -1.72
C ARG A 213 17.00 -14.45 -0.83
N VAL A 214 18.23 -14.87 -1.07
CA VAL A 214 18.90 -15.95 -0.35
C VAL A 214 19.71 -15.36 0.78
N TRP A 215 19.49 -15.88 1.97
CA TRP A 215 20.27 -15.57 3.16
C TRP A 215 20.96 -16.85 3.64
N ILE A 216 22.25 -16.80 3.91
CA ILE A 216 23.01 -17.94 4.45
C ILE A 216 23.67 -17.48 5.74
N ASP A 217 23.41 -18.20 6.83
CA ASP A 217 23.95 -17.90 8.17
C ASP A 217 23.73 -16.45 8.62
N GLY A 218 22.68 -15.80 8.10
CA GLY A 218 22.29 -14.44 8.45
C GLY A 218 22.73 -13.34 7.48
N ASP A 219 23.57 -13.67 6.49
CA ASP A 219 24.03 -12.73 5.46
C ASP A 219 23.23 -12.88 4.16
N GLU A 220 22.85 -11.76 3.53
CA GLU A 220 22.23 -11.78 2.20
C GLU A 220 23.30 -12.05 1.13
N VAL A 221 23.21 -13.20 0.44
CA VAL A 221 24.24 -13.66 -0.51
C VAL A 221 23.83 -13.52 -1.97
N GLY A 222 22.55 -13.29 -2.28
CA GLY A 222 22.06 -13.12 -3.64
C GLY A 222 20.59 -13.50 -3.80
N SER A 223 20.23 -13.93 -5.01
CA SER A 223 18.86 -14.34 -5.37
C SER A 223 18.78 -15.80 -5.78
N ALA A 224 17.63 -16.44 -5.54
CA ALA A 224 17.33 -17.81 -5.95
C ALA A 224 16.59 -17.84 -7.30
N PRO A 225 16.81 -18.87 -8.14
CA PRO A 225 17.73 -19.99 -7.91
C PRO A 225 19.20 -19.57 -8.10
N GLY A 226 20.12 -20.22 -7.37
CA GLY A 226 21.55 -19.90 -7.44
C GLY A 226 22.44 -20.92 -6.74
N GLU A 227 23.75 -20.88 -7.04
CA GLU A 227 24.78 -21.67 -6.38
C GLU A 227 25.74 -20.76 -5.62
N PHE A 228 26.01 -21.09 -4.36
CA PHE A 228 26.78 -20.24 -3.46
C PHE A 228 27.95 -21.00 -2.86
N LYS A 229 29.15 -20.45 -3.01
CA LYS A 229 30.37 -21.00 -2.40
C LYS A 229 30.42 -20.61 -0.94
N ILE A 230 30.52 -21.61 -0.07
CA ILE A 230 30.48 -21.40 1.37
C ILE A 230 31.42 -22.38 2.09
N PRO A 231 31.81 -22.10 3.35
CA PRO A 231 32.53 -23.04 4.20
C PRO A 231 31.88 -24.44 4.26
N LEU A 232 32.67 -25.48 4.54
CA LEU A 232 32.12 -26.79 4.93
C LEU A 232 31.48 -26.71 6.32
N GLY A 233 30.40 -27.46 6.52
CA GLY A 233 29.70 -27.55 7.81
C GLY A 233 28.18 -27.47 7.68
N ARG A 234 27.48 -27.31 8.81
CA ARG A 234 26.03 -27.15 8.89
C ARG A 234 25.65 -25.69 8.69
N HIS A 235 24.95 -25.33 7.63
CA HIS A 235 24.50 -23.96 7.38
C HIS A 235 23.00 -23.86 7.56
N VAL A 236 22.51 -22.65 7.80
CA VAL A 236 21.09 -22.35 7.74
C VAL A 236 20.84 -21.38 6.59
N VAL A 237 19.94 -21.76 5.70
CA VAL A 237 19.61 -21.01 4.48
C VAL A 237 18.17 -20.56 4.59
N TRP A 238 17.91 -19.27 4.37
CA TRP A 238 16.55 -18.73 4.25
C TRP A 238 16.32 -18.20 2.84
N LEU A 239 15.07 -18.37 2.38
CA LEU A 239 14.49 -17.65 1.27
C LEU A 239 13.49 -16.64 1.78
N THR A 240 13.65 -15.39 1.36
CA THR A 240 12.73 -14.29 1.68
C THR A 240 12.24 -13.62 0.40
N GLY A 241 11.07 -13.01 0.43
CA GLY A 241 10.56 -12.24 -0.70
C GLY A 241 9.31 -11.46 -0.32
N LEU A 242 9.01 -10.39 -1.05
CA LEU A 242 7.87 -9.53 -0.76
C LEU A 242 6.53 -10.29 -0.80
N LEU A 243 6.40 -11.24 -1.73
CA LEU A 243 5.14 -11.95 -2.01
C LEU A 243 5.22 -13.45 -1.69
N ARG A 244 6.15 -13.85 -0.81
CA ARG A 244 6.44 -15.25 -0.48
C ARG A 244 6.56 -15.42 1.03
N ASP A 245 6.15 -16.59 1.52
CA ASP A 245 6.44 -16.96 2.90
C ASP A 245 7.95 -17.08 3.08
N THR A 246 8.45 -16.56 4.20
CA THR A 246 9.83 -16.85 4.60
C THR A 246 9.93 -18.33 4.91
N ALA A 247 10.88 -19.00 4.27
CA ALA A 247 11.14 -20.41 4.49
C ALA A 247 12.64 -20.65 4.54
N GLY A 248 13.05 -21.49 5.48
CA GLY A 248 14.44 -21.81 5.72
C GLY A 248 14.65 -23.31 5.77
N LYS A 249 15.91 -23.69 5.63
CA LYS A 249 16.35 -25.08 5.70
C LYS A 249 17.79 -25.12 6.19
N GLU A 250 18.05 -26.09 7.04
CA GLU A 250 19.42 -26.42 7.40
C GLU A 250 20.04 -27.37 6.37
N VAL A 251 21.30 -27.10 6.05
CA VAL A 251 22.02 -27.79 4.99
C VAL A 251 23.41 -28.15 5.47
N MET A 252 23.73 -29.44 5.44
CA MET A 252 25.09 -29.89 5.65
C MET A 252 25.87 -29.83 4.33
N VAL A 253 27.00 -29.14 4.35
CA VAL A 253 27.91 -28.99 3.21
C VAL A 253 29.20 -29.74 3.48
N THR A 254 29.53 -30.64 2.55
CA THR A 254 30.72 -31.48 2.62
C THR A 254 31.55 -31.33 1.35
N GLN A 255 32.83 -31.71 1.39
CA GLN A 255 33.74 -31.56 0.25
C GLN A 255 33.28 -32.31 -1.01
N HIS A 256 32.59 -33.44 -0.84
CA HIS A 256 32.21 -34.34 -1.93
C HIS A 256 30.76 -34.17 -2.40
N ARG A 257 29.94 -33.44 -1.63
CA ARG A 257 28.52 -33.30 -1.91
C ARG A 257 28.10 -31.84 -1.75
N PRO A 258 27.69 -31.16 -2.83
CA PRO A 258 27.09 -29.85 -2.71
C PRO A 258 25.85 -29.97 -1.83
N GLY A 259 25.68 -29.00 -0.94
CA GLY A 259 24.46 -28.89 -0.13
C GLY A 259 23.27 -28.61 -1.05
N ASP A 260 22.17 -29.32 -0.85
CA ASP A 260 20.92 -29.08 -1.59
C ASP A 260 19.90 -28.37 -0.68
N ALA A 261 19.81 -27.05 -0.86
CA ALA A 261 18.80 -26.20 -0.25
C ALA A 261 17.56 -26.11 -1.16
N THR A 262 16.94 -27.25 -1.49
CA THR A 262 15.57 -27.22 -2.01
C THR A 262 14.64 -26.81 -0.88
N ILE A 263 14.21 -25.55 -0.90
CA ILE A 263 13.25 -24.95 0.02
C ILE A 263 11.93 -24.82 -0.75
N MET A 264 10.89 -25.51 -0.27
CA MET A 264 9.57 -25.37 -0.88
C MET A 264 9.03 -23.98 -0.57
N ASP A 265 8.84 -23.18 -1.62
CA ASP A 265 8.29 -21.85 -1.54
C ASP A 265 6.77 -21.90 -1.73
N GLY A 266 6.04 -21.60 -0.65
CA GLY A 266 4.59 -21.43 -0.71
C GLY A 266 4.22 -20.04 -1.23
N PRO A 267 3.22 -19.90 -2.13
CA PRO A 267 2.66 -18.59 -2.43
C PRO A 267 1.94 -18.06 -1.19
N LEU A 268 2.14 -16.78 -0.86
CA LEU A 268 1.33 -16.12 0.16
C LEU A 268 -0.15 -16.15 -0.23
N THR A 269 -1.02 -16.31 0.76
CA THR A 269 -2.45 -16.07 0.59
C THR A 269 -2.68 -14.61 0.18
N ARG A 270 -3.80 -14.32 -0.51
CA ARG A 270 -4.10 -12.95 -0.96
C ARG A 270 -4.06 -11.93 0.19
N PRO A 271 -4.67 -12.17 1.37
CA PRO A 271 -4.58 -11.24 2.51
C PRO A 271 -3.14 -11.00 2.99
N GLN A 272 -2.31 -12.06 3.05
CA GLN A 272 -0.90 -11.91 3.43
C GLN A 272 -0.12 -11.04 2.44
N LYS A 273 -0.41 -11.13 1.13
CA LYS A 273 0.20 -10.25 0.13
C LYS A 273 -0.18 -8.78 0.36
N VAL A 274 -1.45 -8.49 0.65
CA VAL A 274 -1.91 -7.13 1.00
C VAL A 274 -1.17 -6.59 2.23
N VAL A 275 -1.06 -7.42 3.28
CA VAL A 275 -0.30 -7.10 4.50
C VAL A 275 1.16 -6.75 4.16
N ARG A 276 1.83 -7.54 3.32
CA ARG A 276 3.24 -7.30 2.93
C ARG A 276 3.42 -6.03 2.11
N PHE A 277 2.53 -5.76 1.15
CA PHE A 277 2.51 -4.50 0.42
C PHE A 277 2.29 -3.29 1.34
N ARG A 278 1.39 -3.42 2.33
CA ARG A 278 1.17 -2.38 3.34
C ARG A 278 2.40 -2.11 4.21
N ILE A 279 3.15 -3.15 4.61
CA ILE A 279 4.43 -2.99 5.32
C ILE A 279 5.45 -2.28 4.43
N ALA A 280 5.59 -2.69 3.16
CA ALA A 280 6.52 -2.04 2.24
C ALA A 280 6.18 -0.55 2.06
N LEU A 281 4.88 -0.23 1.97
CA LEU A 281 4.39 1.14 1.91
C LEU A 281 4.68 1.94 3.18
N SER A 282 4.51 1.35 4.37
CA SER A 282 4.78 2.05 5.64
C SER A 282 6.27 2.29 5.88
N GLN A 283 7.14 1.43 5.36
CA GLN A 283 8.60 1.56 5.44
C GLN A 283 9.18 2.52 4.39
N ALA A 284 8.42 2.85 3.34
CA ALA A 284 8.85 3.76 2.29
C ALA A 284 8.88 5.23 2.79
N GLN A 285 10.06 5.66 3.23
CA GLN A 285 10.31 7.04 3.67
C GLN A 285 10.47 8.01 2.49
N ASP A 286 11.14 7.56 1.42
CA ASP A 286 11.32 8.34 0.21
C ASP A 286 10.02 8.45 -0.60
N ALA A 287 9.78 9.62 -1.19
CA ALA A 287 8.54 9.90 -1.92
C ALA A 287 8.38 9.05 -3.18
N ALA A 288 9.47 8.79 -3.93
CA ALA A 288 9.43 7.97 -5.13
C ALA A 288 9.22 6.50 -4.78
N VAL A 289 9.91 5.99 -3.75
CA VAL A 289 9.70 4.63 -3.25
C VAL A 289 8.27 4.45 -2.74
N ARG A 290 7.73 5.44 -2.02
CA ARG A 290 6.35 5.41 -1.52
C ARG A 290 5.33 5.40 -2.66
N ALA A 291 5.56 6.19 -3.71
CA ALA A 291 4.73 6.20 -4.91
C ALA A 291 4.72 4.86 -5.64
N SER A 292 5.88 4.21 -5.78
CA SER A 292 5.98 2.86 -6.34
C SER A 292 5.23 1.84 -5.48
N ALA A 293 5.44 1.88 -4.16
CA ALA A 293 4.80 0.94 -3.23
C ALA A 293 3.27 1.05 -3.21
N ILE A 294 2.72 2.27 -3.25
CA ILE A 294 1.26 2.44 -3.30
C ILE A 294 0.70 2.01 -4.66
N ALA A 295 1.40 2.27 -5.77
CA ALA A 295 0.95 1.84 -7.10
C ALA A 295 0.87 0.31 -7.21
N GLU A 296 1.87 -0.40 -6.68
CA GLU A 296 1.86 -1.87 -6.61
C GLU A 296 0.70 -2.40 -5.76
N LEU A 297 0.49 -1.83 -4.57
CA LEU A 297 -0.61 -2.21 -3.68
C LEU A 297 -1.97 -1.92 -4.33
N ALA A 298 -2.12 -0.75 -4.93
CA ALA A 298 -3.35 -0.30 -5.58
C ALA A 298 -3.72 -1.19 -6.78
N SER A 299 -2.73 -1.54 -7.61
CA SER A 299 -2.90 -2.50 -8.70
C SER A 299 -3.31 -3.88 -8.17
N PHE A 300 -2.69 -4.37 -7.09
CA PHE A 300 -3.01 -5.68 -6.52
C PHE A 300 -4.43 -5.78 -5.94
N VAL A 301 -4.90 -4.71 -5.26
CA VAL A 301 -6.24 -4.62 -4.67
C VAL A 301 -7.29 -4.12 -5.68
N ASN A 302 -6.87 -3.72 -6.88
CA ASN A 302 -7.70 -3.15 -7.94
C ASN A 302 -8.45 -1.88 -7.49
N VAL A 303 -7.70 -0.91 -6.97
CA VAL A 303 -8.19 0.42 -6.57
C VAL A 303 -7.42 1.52 -7.29
N HIS A 304 -8.07 2.66 -7.55
CA HIS A 304 -7.43 3.84 -8.15
C HIS A 304 -7.30 5.03 -7.17
N GLU A 305 -7.91 4.90 -6.00
CA GLU A 305 -7.91 5.91 -4.95
C GLU A 305 -7.65 5.23 -3.60
N ALA A 306 -6.86 5.86 -2.75
CA ALA A 306 -6.55 5.36 -1.42
C ALA A 306 -6.50 6.48 -0.38
N VAL A 307 -6.90 6.15 0.85
CA VAL A 307 -6.70 6.95 2.05
C VAL A 307 -5.67 6.26 2.91
N LEU A 308 -4.51 6.89 3.07
CA LEU A 308 -3.43 6.44 3.93
C LEU A 308 -3.60 7.10 5.29
N LEU A 309 -3.63 6.30 6.36
CA LEU A 309 -3.77 6.74 7.73
C LEU A 309 -2.51 6.38 8.52
N SER A 310 -2.05 7.29 9.36
CA SER A 310 -0.87 7.09 10.21
C SER A 310 -1.01 7.84 11.53
N ALA A 311 -0.43 7.32 12.60
CA ALA A 311 -0.26 8.02 13.86
C ALA A 311 1.12 8.71 13.93
N VAL A 312 1.14 10.03 14.14
CA VAL A 312 2.37 10.82 14.34
C VAL A 312 2.19 11.66 15.60
N ASN A 313 3.06 11.46 16.60
CA ASN A 313 3.00 12.17 17.89
C ASN A 313 1.63 12.09 18.58
N GLY A 314 0.97 10.92 18.52
CA GLY A 314 -0.37 10.70 19.10
C GLY A 314 -1.51 11.36 18.34
N ARG A 315 -1.25 11.99 17.18
CA ARG A 315 -2.27 12.54 16.29
C ARG A 315 -2.43 11.66 15.06
N ILE A 316 -3.66 11.52 14.59
CA ILE A 316 -3.96 10.78 13.36
C ILE A 316 -3.76 11.74 12.19
N VAL A 317 -2.81 11.41 11.33
CA VAL A 317 -2.54 12.09 10.06
C VAL A 317 -3.07 11.22 8.94
N TRP A 318 -3.75 11.84 7.98
CA TRP A 318 -4.25 11.17 6.80
C TRP A 318 -3.75 11.85 5.52
N GLN A 319 -3.61 11.04 4.48
CA GLN A 319 -3.17 11.48 3.16
C GLN A 319 -4.00 10.73 2.12
N THR A 320 -4.42 11.41 1.07
CA THR A 320 -5.08 10.76 -0.07
C THR A 320 -4.08 10.55 -1.19
N TRP A 321 -4.24 9.43 -1.88
CA TRP A 321 -3.51 9.08 -3.09
C TRP A 321 -4.50 8.76 -4.21
N ARG A 322 -4.13 9.15 -5.43
CA ARG A 322 -4.86 8.84 -6.65
C ARG A 322 -3.87 8.33 -7.70
N ASP A 323 -4.32 7.40 -8.53
CA ASP A 323 -3.55 6.84 -9.66
C ASP A 323 -3.24 7.89 -10.77
N ARG A 324 -3.91 9.05 -10.72
CA ARG A 324 -3.71 10.18 -11.64
C ARG A 324 -3.16 11.39 -10.90
N GLU A 325 -2.60 12.35 -11.66
CA GLU A 325 -2.13 13.62 -11.11
C GLU A 325 -3.22 14.29 -10.24
N PRO A 326 -2.87 14.83 -9.05
CA PRO A 326 -1.51 15.10 -8.55
C PRO A 326 -0.82 13.94 -7.81
N GLY A 327 -1.40 12.73 -7.80
CA GLY A 327 -0.87 11.60 -7.03
C GLY A 327 -1.17 11.73 -5.54
N PHE A 328 -0.15 12.02 -4.73
CA PHE A 328 -0.31 12.26 -3.29
C PHE A 328 -0.76 13.69 -2.99
N LEU A 329 -1.81 13.84 -2.20
CA LEU A 329 -2.17 15.14 -1.62
C LEU A 329 -1.32 15.45 -0.39
N MET A 330 -1.33 16.72 0.06
CA MET A 330 -0.63 17.14 1.27
C MET A 330 -1.22 16.40 2.50
N PRO A 331 -0.38 15.84 3.39
CA PRO A 331 -0.84 15.22 4.63
C PRO A 331 -1.63 16.21 5.50
N ARG A 332 -2.70 15.75 6.14
CA ARG A 332 -3.55 16.55 7.03
C ARG A 332 -3.76 15.85 8.36
N GLU A 333 -3.80 16.62 9.44
CA GLU A 333 -4.23 16.10 10.74
C GLU A 333 -5.76 15.90 10.71
N LEU A 334 -6.23 14.82 11.32
CA LEU A 334 -7.66 14.56 11.45
C LEU A 334 -8.27 15.56 12.44
N GLY A 335 -9.10 16.48 11.92
CA GLY A 335 -9.77 17.50 12.71
C GLY A 335 -10.94 16.97 13.54
N ARG A 336 -11.62 17.89 14.24
CA ARG A 336 -12.83 17.59 15.04
C ARG A 336 -14.03 17.11 14.20
N GLU A 337 -14.07 17.47 12.91
CA GLU A 337 -15.10 16.98 11.97
C GLU A 337 -15.00 15.46 11.73
N GLY A 338 -13.89 14.84 12.12
CA GLY A 338 -13.69 13.41 12.09
C GLY A 338 -13.61 12.86 10.66
N PRO A 339 -13.99 11.58 10.46
CA PRO A 339 -13.84 10.89 9.17
C PRO A 339 -14.59 11.53 7.99
N ASN A 340 -15.61 12.36 8.26
CA ASN A 340 -16.42 13.00 7.22
C ASN A 340 -15.62 14.01 6.37
N GLU A 341 -14.56 14.62 6.92
CA GLU A 341 -13.70 15.55 6.19
C GLU A 341 -12.97 14.85 5.03
N ILE A 342 -12.61 13.57 5.22
CA ILE A 342 -11.88 12.76 4.23
C ILE A 342 -12.74 12.54 2.99
N PHE A 343 -14.04 12.23 3.16
CA PHE A 343 -14.94 11.99 2.03
C PHE A 343 -15.15 13.22 1.15
N LYS A 344 -15.17 14.43 1.73
CA LYS A 344 -15.27 15.68 0.96
C LYS A 344 -14.12 15.83 -0.06
N GLN A 345 -12.94 15.27 0.23
CA GLN A 345 -11.77 15.31 -0.65
C GLN A 345 -11.71 14.14 -1.66
N LEU A 346 -12.47 13.06 -1.45
CA LEU A 346 -12.54 11.92 -2.38
C LEU A 346 -13.56 12.14 -3.49
N LEU A 347 -14.60 12.95 -3.24
CA LEU A 347 -15.54 13.31 -4.28
C LEU A 347 -14.80 14.07 -5.40
N PRO A 348 -15.18 13.86 -6.67
CA PRO A 348 -14.68 14.71 -7.75
C PRO A 348 -15.02 16.14 -7.35
N VAL A 349 -14.09 17.07 -7.55
CA VAL A 349 -14.46 18.49 -7.53
C VAL A 349 -15.56 18.59 -8.58
N GLN A 350 -16.80 18.79 -8.15
CA GLN A 350 -17.86 19.09 -9.09
C GLN A 350 -17.34 20.31 -9.84
N GLU A 351 -17.01 20.14 -11.11
CA GLU A 351 -16.79 21.28 -11.98
C GLU A 351 -18.02 22.13 -11.77
N VAL A 352 -17.84 23.27 -11.09
CA VAL A 352 -18.91 24.23 -10.90
C VAL A 352 -19.27 24.59 -12.32
N GLU A 353 -20.38 24.00 -12.80
CA GLU A 353 -20.88 24.17 -14.15
C GLU A 353 -20.79 25.66 -14.41
N ALA A 354 -19.85 26.05 -15.28
CA ALA A 354 -19.47 27.44 -15.44
C ALA A 354 -20.78 28.19 -15.61
N PRO A 355 -21.08 29.18 -14.74
CA PRO A 355 -22.42 29.77 -14.68
C PRO A 355 -22.76 30.10 -16.11
N LEU A 356 -23.79 29.43 -16.66
CA LEU A 356 -24.15 29.49 -18.08
C LEU A 356 -23.92 30.92 -18.49
N GLN A 357 -22.89 31.18 -19.32
CA GLN A 357 -22.55 32.54 -19.69
C GLN A 357 -23.86 33.12 -20.18
N ALA A 358 -24.44 34.03 -19.37
CA ALA A 358 -25.71 34.60 -19.72
C ALA A 358 -25.44 35.21 -21.09
N VAL A 359 -26.06 34.65 -22.13
CA VAL A 359 -26.02 35.25 -23.45
C VAL A 359 -26.58 36.63 -23.20
N VAL A 360 -25.68 37.62 -23.12
CA VAL A 360 -26.06 39.02 -23.02
C VAL A 360 -26.69 39.28 -24.37
N LEU A 361 -28.00 39.06 -24.45
CA LEU A 361 -28.79 39.49 -25.59
C LEU A 361 -28.43 40.95 -25.80
N PRO A 362 -28.02 41.34 -27.03
CA PRO A 362 -27.66 42.72 -27.29
C PRO A 362 -28.80 43.60 -26.80
N VAL A 363 -28.51 44.47 -25.82
CA VAL A 363 -29.49 45.41 -25.31
C VAL A 363 -29.98 46.19 -26.52
N ASP A 364 -31.26 46.01 -26.87
CA ASP A 364 -31.90 46.68 -28.00
C ASP A 364 -31.56 48.17 -27.89
N SER A 365 -30.70 48.64 -28.79
CA SER A 365 -30.24 50.01 -28.73
C SER A 365 -31.49 50.87 -28.90
N PRO A 366 -31.81 51.81 -27.99
CA PRO A 366 -33.02 52.60 -28.12
C PRO A 366 -33.00 53.27 -29.48
N ARG A 367 -34.00 52.93 -30.31
CA ARG A 367 -34.16 53.45 -31.68
C ARG A 367 -33.93 54.97 -31.63
N TRP A 368 -33.15 55.50 -32.57
CA TRP A 368 -32.60 56.86 -32.51
C TRP A 368 -33.64 57.96 -32.16
N TYR A 369 -34.90 57.80 -32.61
CA TYR A 369 -36.01 58.73 -32.33
C TYR A 369 -36.53 58.71 -30.89
N ARG A 370 -36.21 57.69 -30.08
CA ARG A 370 -36.52 57.62 -28.64
C ARG A 370 -35.45 58.29 -27.76
N ARG A 371 -34.35 58.75 -28.34
CA ARG A 371 -33.33 59.49 -27.57
C ARG A 371 -33.91 60.84 -27.14
N ARG A 372 -33.78 61.18 -25.86
CA ARG A 372 -34.26 62.48 -25.30
C ARG A 372 -33.78 63.68 -26.10
N SER A 373 -32.56 63.64 -26.65
CA SER A 373 -32.02 64.70 -27.50
C SER A 373 -32.82 64.93 -28.78
N VAL A 374 -33.28 63.85 -29.43
CA VAL A 374 -34.11 63.93 -30.64
C VAL A 374 -35.51 64.45 -30.32
N GLN A 375 -36.10 63.98 -29.22
CA GLN A 375 -37.39 64.47 -28.74
C GLN A 375 -37.35 65.96 -28.38
N LEU A 376 -36.28 66.42 -27.73
CA LEU A 376 -36.06 67.83 -27.43
C LEU A 376 -35.87 68.67 -28.69
N GLY A 377 -35.12 68.17 -29.68
CA GLY A 377 -34.94 68.86 -30.97
C GLY A 377 -36.25 69.04 -31.73
N VAL A 378 -37.08 68.00 -31.82
CA VAL A 378 -38.40 68.06 -32.47
C VAL A 378 -39.32 69.03 -31.71
N ALA A 379 -39.36 68.96 -30.38
CA ALA A 379 -40.16 69.88 -29.58
C ALA A 379 -39.75 71.35 -29.77
N ALA A 380 -38.44 71.63 -29.76
CA ALA A 380 -37.91 72.98 -30.00
C ALA A 380 -38.25 73.49 -31.41
N SER A 381 -38.21 72.62 -32.42
CA SER A 381 -38.57 72.95 -33.80
C SER A 381 -40.04 73.36 -33.90
N VAL A 382 -40.94 72.61 -33.27
CA VAL A 382 -42.37 72.90 -33.25
C VAL A 382 -42.64 74.24 -32.55
N VAL A 383 -41.99 74.49 -31.40
CA VAL A 383 -42.12 75.77 -30.69
C VAL A 383 -41.61 76.93 -31.55
N ALA A 384 -40.48 76.79 -32.21
CA ALA A 384 -39.93 77.84 -33.09
C ALA A 384 -40.87 78.15 -34.27
N VAL A 385 -41.48 77.14 -34.89
CA VAL A 385 -42.45 77.34 -35.98
C VAL A 385 -43.72 78.02 -35.47
N VAL A 386 -44.24 77.64 -34.31
CA VAL A 386 -45.43 78.26 -33.73
C VAL A 386 -45.17 79.71 -33.32
N VAL A 387 -44.05 79.99 -32.65
CA VAL A 387 -43.67 81.34 -32.24
C VAL A 387 -43.33 82.21 -33.44
N GLY A 388 -42.57 81.68 -34.41
CA GLY A 388 -42.24 82.39 -35.65
C GLY A 388 -43.47 82.69 -36.50
N GLY A 389 -44.38 81.72 -36.65
CA GLY A 389 -45.66 81.92 -37.33
C GLY A 389 -46.57 82.91 -36.60
N TYR A 390 -46.60 82.89 -35.27
CA TYR A 390 -47.35 83.84 -34.46
C TYR A 390 -46.79 85.27 -34.58
N LEU A 391 -45.46 85.42 -34.55
CA LEU A 391 -44.80 86.72 -34.75
C LEU A 391 -45.04 87.24 -36.17
N LEU A 392 -44.94 86.39 -37.19
CA LEU A 392 -45.20 86.78 -38.58
C LEU A 392 -46.67 87.17 -38.79
N ALA A 393 -47.60 86.52 -38.10
CA ALA A 393 -49.03 86.82 -38.18
C ALA A 393 -49.45 88.07 -37.37
N THR A 394 -48.68 88.44 -36.34
CA THR A 394 -48.95 89.63 -35.50
C THR A 394 -48.22 90.88 -35.97
N LEU A 395 -47.14 90.74 -36.74
CA LEU A 395 -46.47 91.82 -37.46
C LEU A 395 -47.21 92.10 -38.78
N GLY A 396 -48.38 92.72 -38.66
CA GLY A 396 -49.15 93.23 -39.80
C GLY A 396 -48.39 94.29 -40.61
N PRO A 397 -48.63 94.39 -41.93
CA PRO A 397 -47.80 95.13 -42.90
C PRO A 397 -47.78 96.68 -42.78
N ASP A 398 -48.36 97.28 -41.74
CA ASP A 398 -48.64 98.73 -41.70
C ASP A 398 -47.80 99.53 -40.66
N SER A 399 -46.64 99.04 -40.22
CA SER A 399 -45.84 99.74 -39.18
C SER A 399 -44.33 99.86 -39.44
N GLN A 400 -43.94 100.06 -40.69
CA GLN A 400 -42.63 100.65 -40.99
C GLN A 400 -42.80 101.94 -41.81
N PRO A 401 -42.72 103.14 -41.18
CA PRO A 401 -42.55 104.37 -41.94
C PRO A 401 -41.21 104.30 -42.65
N TRP A 402 -41.29 104.37 -43.97
CA TRP A 402 -40.19 104.47 -44.91
C TRP A 402 -39.31 105.66 -44.50
N ASN A 403 -38.12 105.38 -43.93
CA ASN A 403 -37.16 106.43 -43.60
C ASN A 403 -36.46 106.85 -44.90
N SER A 404 -36.76 108.06 -45.36
CA SER A 404 -36.39 108.62 -46.67
C SER A 404 -35.03 109.30 -46.72
N ASP A 405 -34.13 109.06 -45.77
CA ASP A 405 -32.74 109.53 -45.83
C ASP A 405 -31.82 108.52 -46.53
N ILE A 406 -32.01 108.40 -47.85
CA ILE A 406 -31.01 107.87 -48.77
C ILE A 406 -30.08 109.04 -49.14
N GLY A 407 -28.98 109.19 -48.39
CA GLY A 407 -27.80 109.91 -48.84
C GLY A 407 -27.05 109.05 -49.85
N GLY A 408 -27.08 109.46 -51.13
CA GLY A 408 -26.52 108.71 -52.25
C GLY A 408 -24.99 108.51 -52.16
N PRO A 409 -24.47 107.36 -52.62
CA PRO A 409 -23.04 107.12 -52.74
C PRO A 409 -22.46 107.93 -53.91
N GLN A 410 -21.45 108.76 -53.62
CA GLN A 410 -20.62 109.39 -54.63
C GLN A 410 -19.85 108.33 -55.42
N THR A 411 -20.06 108.32 -56.72
CA THR A 411 -19.29 107.61 -57.72
C THR A 411 -17.98 108.34 -58.01
N ASN A 412 -16.86 107.63 -57.94
CA ASN A 412 -15.61 107.82 -58.69
C ASN A 412 -14.87 106.48 -58.53
N GLY A 413 -14.53 105.68 -59.52
CA GLY A 413 -14.07 105.98 -60.87
C GLY A 413 -12.78 105.16 -61.06
N GLU A 414 -12.87 104.05 -61.80
CA GLU A 414 -11.97 103.60 -62.89
C GLU A 414 -10.41 103.69 -62.74
N PRO A 415 -9.60 103.16 -63.70
CA PRO A 415 -8.88 101.90 -63.49
C PRO A 415 -7.34 102.00 -63.61
N ARG A 416 -6.62 101.12 -62.92
CA ARG A 416 -5.40 100.37 -63.36
C ARG A 416 -4.72 99.67 -62.20
#